data_AF-A0A5E4ZF58-F1
#
_entry.id   AF-A0A5E4ZF58-F1
#
_cell.length_a   1.000
_cell.length_b   1.000
_cell.length_c   1.000
_cell.angle_alpha   90.00
_cell.angle_beta   90.00
_cell.angle_gamma   90.00
#
_symmetry.space_group_name_H-M   'P 1'
#
loop_
_entity.id
_entity.type
_entity.pdbx_description
1 polymer ?
#
loop_
_entity_poly.entity_id
_entity_poly.type
_entity_poly.pdbx_seq_one_letter_code
_entity_poly.pdbx_strand_id
1 'polypeptide(L)'
;MGAAVTVDACGTTRCRVALPAVPLGRVREAAARLAAQRGHWPVALLSGVHNPWGYAQRFLDAWQVLDLCESDALVDAVAVRLGPDVVLWDSELRLAGRAPARRTLGEARCWPVEPLAGIVAVIDLSGAANEVDVALHDVTSMSVDAEAAHGAQLWVRYMPATSLFVRAPTHPAHRAMARHDPLINYAGRPLWLVRGENRAGNDFVTGFDVAAPNWSPSNVDDALVREDVANR
;
A
#
# COMPACT_ATOMS: atom_id res chain seq x y z
N MET A 1 -4.17 -10.40 29.08
CA MET A 1 -5.61 -10.17 28.77
C MET A 1 -5.73 -10.22 27.26
N GLY A 2 -6.36 -11.26 26.70
CA GLY A 2 -6.51 -11.39 25.25
C GLY A 2 -7.57 -10.40 24.75
N ALA A 3 -7.26 -9.64 23.70
CA ALA A 3 -8.24 -8.79 23.03
C ALA A 3 -9.43 -9.65 22.55
N ALA A 4 -10.66 -9.18 22.77
CA ALA A 4 -11.85 -9.84 22.27
C ALA A 4 -11.84 -9.78 20.74
N VAL A 5 -11.58 -10.91 20.09
CA VAL A 5 -11.62 -11.06 18.64
C VAL A 5 -13.03 -11.50 18.25
N THR A 6 -13.72 -10.71 17.44
CA THR A 6 -15.01 -11.09 16.86
C THR A 6 -14.84 -11.33 15.37
N VAL A 7 -15.34 -12.47 14.89
CA VAL A 7 -15.39 -12.78 13.46
C VAL A 7 -16.84 -12.63 13.01
N ASP A 8 -17.09 -11.77 12.02
CA ASP A 8 -18.44 -11.60 11.48
C ASP A 8 -18.75 -12.62 10.37
N ALA A 9 -20.00 -12.64 9.92
CA ALA A 9 -20.50 -13.58 8.93
C ALA A 9 -19.83 -13.43 7.54
N CYS A 10 -19.09 -12.34 7.27
CA CYS A 10 -18.34 -12.16 6.02
C CYS A 10 -16.86 -12.56 6.15
N GLY A 11 -16.46 -13.10 7.31
CA GLY A 11 -15.08 -13.54 7.57
C GLY A 11 -14.15 -12.40 7.99
N THR A 12 -14.68 -11.20 8.25
CA THR A 12 -13.88 -10.08 8.79
C THR A 12 -13.59 -10.35 10.25
N THR A 13 -12.33 -10.17 10.63
CA THR A 13 -11.90 -10.25 12.04
C THR A 13 -11.77 -8.84 12.58
N ARG A 14 -12.50 -8.49 13.63
CA ARG A 14 -12.36 -7.20 14.33
C ARG A 14 -11.62 -7.40 15.64
N CYS A 15 -10.68 -6.50 15.91
CA CYS A 15 -9.91 -6.48 17.15
C CYS A 15 -9.56 -5.04 17.54
N ARG A 16 -9.12 -4.87 18.79
CA ARG A 16 -8.47 -3.64 19.23
C ARG A 16 -6.98 -3.87 19.37
N VAL A 17 -6.18 -2.93 18.88
CA VAL A 17 -4.71 -2.96 18.99
C VAL A 17 -4.22 -1.65 19.59
N ALA A 18 -3.20 -1.74 20.45
CA ALA A 18 -2.53 -0.57 20.98
C ALA A 18 -1.39 -0.17 20.03
N LEU A 19 -1.56 0.95 19.33
CA LEU A 19 -0.55 1.48 18.42
C LEU A 19 0.38 2.48 19.12
N PRO A 20 1.59 2.73 18.57
CA PRO A 20 2.49 3.77 19.04
C PRO A 20 1.81 5.14 19.06
N ALA A 21 1.72 5.76 20.25
CA ALA A 21 0.92 6.95 20.46
C ALA A 21 1.40 8.16 19.65
N VAL A 22 2.72 8.35 19.53
CA VAL A 22 3.30 9.50 18.79
C VAL A 22 3.04 9.39 17.29
N PRO A 23 3.43 8.29 16.60
CA PRO A 23 3.09 8.12 15.19
C PRO A 23 1.60 8.20 14.89
N LEU A 24 0.76 7.58 15.74
CA LEU A 24 -0.69 7.61 15.57
C LEU A 24 -1.23 9.03 15.68
N GLY A 25 -0.78 9.80 16.67
CA GLY A 25 -1.16 11.21 16.82
C GLY A 25 -0.82 12.03 15.58
N ARG A 26 0.39 11.85 15.02
CA ARG A 26 0.83 12.55 13.80
C ARG A 26 0.01 12.19 12.58
N VAL A 27 -0.28 10.90 12.39
CA VAL A 27 -1.09 10.43 11.26
C VAL A 27 -2.53 10.96 11.37
N ARG A 28 -3.10 11.00 12.59
CA ARG A 28 -4.43 11.59 12.84
C ARG A 28 -4.48 13.08 12.57
N GLU A 29 -3.50 13.85 13.05
CA GLU A 29 -3.38 15.29 12.80
C GLU A 29 -3.33 15.57 11.28
N ALA A 30 -2.51 14.81 10.56
CA ALA A 30 -2.39 14.95 9.10
C ALA A 30 -3.68 14.57 8.37
N ALA A 31 -4.34 13.48 8.78
CA ALA A 31 -5.62 13.07 8.22
C ALA A 31 -6.73 14.11 8.47
N ALA A 32 -6.80 14.67 9.67
CA ALA A 32 -7.75 15.73 10.02
C ALA A 32 -7.50 17.00 9.19
N ARG A 33 -6.23 17.40 9.01
CA ARG A 33 -5.85 18.54 8.17
C ARG A 33 -6.27 18.32 6.71
N LEU A 34 -6.03 17.14 6.15
CA LEU A 34 -6.42 16.80 4.79
C LEU A 34 -7.94 16.75 4.60
N ALA A 35 -8.67 16.23 5.60
CA ALA A 35 -10.14 16.21 5.60
C ALA A 35 -10.74 17.62 5.67
N ALA A 36 -10.10 18.55 6.39
CA ALA A 36 -10.54 19.94 6.50
C ALA A 36 -10.26 20.78 5.23
N GLN A 37 -9.28 20.38 4.41
CA GLN A 37 -8.94 21.10 3.19
C GLN A 37 -10.04 20.91 2.12
N ARG A 38 -10.67 22.02 1.71
CA ARG A 38 -11.63 22.05 0.59
C ARG A 38 -10.89 21.82 -0.73
N GLY A 39 -10.84 20.58 -1.20
CA GLY A 39 -10.25 20.23 -2.49
C GLY A 39 -10.42 18.75 -2.81
N HIS A 40 -10.48 18.39 -4.09
CA HIS A 40 -10.49 16.99 -4.51
C HIS A 40 -9.05 16.47 -4.58
N TRP A 41 -8.59 15.78 -3.53
CA TRP A 41 -7.34 15.01 -3.59
C TRP A 41 -7.51 13.80 -4.51
N PRO A 42 -6.70 13.65 -5.57
CA PRO A 42 -6.63 12.40 -6.31
C PRO A 42 -6.24 11.26 -5.37
N VAL A 43 -6.96 10.14 -5.43
CA VAL A 43 -6.72 8.95 -4.59
C VAL A 43 -5.27 8.48 -4.70
N ALA A 44 -4.67 8.61 -5.89
CA ALA A 44 -3.26 8.33 -6.14
C ALA A 44 -2.28 9.06 -5.22
N LEU A 45 -2.60 10.27 -4.73
CA LEU A 45 -1.74 11.01 -3.81
C LEU A 45 -1.79 10.47 -2.37
N LEU A 46 -2.81 9.67 -2.04
CA LEU A 46 -3.04 9.07 -0.73
C LEU A 46 -2.78 7.55 -0.73
N SER A 47 -2.10 7.02 -1.76
CA SER A 47 -1.72 5.60 -1.89
C SER A 47 -0.21 5.37 -1.76
N GLY A 48 0.15 4.24 -1.16
CA GLY A 48 1.42 3.93 -0.53
C GLY A 48 1.96 5.08 0.30
N VAL A 49 1.17 5.48 1.30
CA VAL A 49 1.51 6.55 2.24
C VAL A 49 2.70 6.19 3.14
N HIS A 50 3.07 4.91 3.22
CA HIS A 50 4.28 4.42 3.88
C HIS A 50 5.56 4.58 3.03
N ASN A 51 5.45 4.94 1.74
CA ASN A 51 6.60 5.05 0.85
C ASN A 51 7.28 6.43 0.99
N PRO A 52 8.53 6.51 1.50
CA PRO A 52 9.25 7.76 1.68
C PRO A 52 9.84 8.33 0.36
N TRP A 53 9.49 7.79 -0.79
CA TRP A 53 9.75 8.39 -2.10
C TRP A 53 8.45 8.65 -2.88
N GLY A 54 7.29 8.45 -2.23
CA GLY A 54 5.98 8.65 -2.82
C GLY A 54 5.45 10.08 -2.72
N TYR A 55 4.44 10.40 -3.52
CA TYR A 55 3.81 11.73 -3.50
C TYR A 55 3.14 12.10 -2.17
N ALA A 56 2.77 11.10 -1.37
CA ALA A 56 2.11 11.28 -0.07
C ALA A 56 2.96 12.04 0.95
N GLN A 57 4.29 12.05 0.79
CA GLN A 57 5.21 12.74 1.71
C GLN A 57 4.96 14.24 1.86
N ARG A 58 4.29 14.86 0.89
CA ARG A 58 3.88 16.27 0.98
C ARG A 58 2.84 16.52 2.08
N PHE A 59 2.17 15.47 2.52
CA PHE A 59 1.00 15.56 3.40
C PHE A 59 1.16 14.80 4.70
N LEU A 60 1.87 13.67 4.66
CA LEU A 60 2.03 12.71 5.75
C LEU A 60 3.52 12.34 5.84
N ASP A 61 4.03 12.17 7.05
CA ASP A 61 5.35 11.59 7.25
C ASP A 61 5.27 10.07 7.04
N ALA A 62 5.92 9.59 5.98
CA ALA A 62 5.91 8.19 5.60
C ALA A 62 6.51 7.28 6.68
N TRP A 63 7.47 7.78 7.46
CA TRP A 63 8.09 7.01 8.54
C TRP A 63 7.12 6.81 9.70
N GLN A 64 6.32 7.82 10.03
CA GLN A 64 5.27 7.68 11.05
C GLN A 64 4.20 6.68 10.62
N VAL A 65 3.87 6.64 9.32
CA VAL A 65 2.95 5.63 8.79
C VAL A 65 3.58 4.24 8.87
N LEU A 66 4.86 4.11 8.52
CA LEU A 66 5.59 2.85 8.59
C LEU A 66 5.66 2.33 10.03
N ASP A 67 5.96 3.19 11.01
CA ASP A 67 5.96 2.84 12.44
C ASP A 67 4.61 2.23 12.91
N LEU A 68 3.49 2.69 12.33
CA LEU A 68 2.18 2.10 12.61
C LEU A 68 2.02 0.74 11.93
N CYS A 69 2.47 0.62 10.68
CA CYS A 69 2.38 -0.62 9.89
C CYS A 69 3.29 -1.73 10.44
N GLU A 70 4.41 -1.37 11.06
CA GLU A 70 5.38 -2.31 11.64
C GLU A 70 5.15 -2.57 13.14
N SER A 71 4.14 -1.93 13.74
CA SER A 71 3.82 -2.11 15.15
C SER A 71 3.58 -3.59 15.49
N ASP A 72 4.30 -4.10 16.48
CA ASP A 72 4.17 -5.49 16.94
C ASP A 72 2.72 -5.89 17.18
N ALA A 73 1.90 -5.04 17.82
CA ALA A 73 0.50 -5.33 18.09
C ALA A 73 -0.34 -5.50 16.81
N LEU A 74 -0.06 -4.71 15.77
CA LEU A 74 -0.74 -4.82 14.48
C LEU A 74 -0.26 -6.04 13.71
N VAL A 75 1.05 -6.24 13.63
CA VAL A 75 1.65 -7.37 12.91
C VAL A 75 1.30 -8.69 13.60
N ASP A 76 1.19 -8.73 14.94
CA ASP A 76 0.67 -9.88 15.70
C ASP A 76 -0.75 -10.23 15.27
N ALA A 77 -1.64 -9.24 15.21
CA ALA A 77 -3.03 -9.46 14.81
C ALA A 77 -3.14 -10.00 13.38
N VAL A 78 -2.31 -9.51 12.46
CA VAL A 78 -2.25 -9.96 11.06
C VAL A 78 -1.60 -11.35 10.93
N ALA A 79 -0.53 -11.62 11.67
CA ALA A 79 0.24 -12.87 11.61
C ALA A 79 -0.57 -14.09 12.05
N VAL A 80 -1.59 -13.91 12.90
CA VAL A 80 -2.55 -14.99 13.23
C VAL A 80 -3.22 -15.56 11.96
N ARG A 81 -3.38 -14.74 10.92
CA ARG A 81 -4.05 -15.11 9.66
C ARG A 81 -3.06 -15.42 8.53
N LEU A 82 -1.97 -14.68 8.44
CA LEU A 82 -0.98 -14.83 7.35
C LEU A 82 0.15 -15.83 7.66
N GLY A 83 0.34 -16.17 8.93
CA GLY A 83 1.52 -16.88 9.40
C GLY A 83 2.66 -15.93 9.81
N PRO A 84 3.84 -16.48 10.13
CA PRO A 84 4.90 -15.75 10.82
C PRO A 84 5.68 -14.78 9.92
N ASP A 85 5.68 -14.96 8.59
CA ASP A 85 6.40 -14.08 7.68
C ASP A 85 5.45 -13.14 6.97
N VAL A 86 5.60 -11.85 7.25
CA VAL A 86 4.64 -10.83 6.85
C VAL A 86 5.36 -9.78 6.03
N VAL A 87 4.81 -9.49 4.86
CA VAL A 87 5.28 -8.43 3.97
C VAL A 87 4.23 -7.35 3.88
N LEU A 88 4.61 -6.12 4.18
CA LEU A 88 3.85 -4.92 3.85
C LEU A 88 4.16 -4.53 2.39
N TRP A 89 3.13 -4.38 1.57
CA TRP A 89 3.31 -4.01 0.16
C TRP A 89 2.60 -2.72 -0.26
N ASP A 90 1.53 -2.32 0.43
CA ASP A 90 0.83 -1.07 0.15
C ASP A 90 0.13 -0.53 1.39
N SER A 91 -0.08 0.78 1.42
CA SER A 91 -0.91 1.43 2.43
C SER A 91 -1.63 2.64 1.84
N GLU A 92 -2.82 2.97 2.31
CA GLU A 92 -3.66 3.99 1.71
C GLU A 92 -4.40 4.76 2.81
N LEU A 93 -4.34 6.10 2.77
CA LEU A 93 -5.16 6.93 3.62
C LEU A 93 -6.51 7.17 2.94
N ARG A 94 -7.59 6.70 3.56
CA ARG A 94 -8.96 6.93 3.09
C ARG A 94 -9.64 7.98 3.95
N LEU A 95 -10.30 8.92 3.29
CA LEU A 95 -11.09 9.97 3.92
C LEU A 95 -12.56 9.77 3.54
N ALA A 96 -13.46 10.06 4.47
CA ALA A 96 -14.91 9.94 4.28
C ALA A 96 -15.39 10.60 2.97
N GLY A 97 -16.36 9.96 2.31
CA GLY A 97 -16.97 10.47 1.09
C GLY A 97 -16.11 10.32 -0.18
N ARG A 98 -14.97 9.61 -0.12
CA ARG A 98 -14.09 9.37 -1.28
C ARG A 98 -14.02 7.89 -1.62
N ALA A 99 -14.45 7.53 -2.83
CA ALA A 99 -14.35 6.16 -3.33
C ALA A 99 -13.03 5.96 -4.10
N PRO A 100 -12.21 4.96 -3.75
CA PRO A 100 -11.01 4.61 -4.49
C PRO A 100 -11.33 3.75 -5.71
N ALA A 101 -10.42 3.70 -6.69
CA ALA A 101 -10.52 2.83 -7.87
C ALA A 101 -10.80 1.35 -7.52
N ARG A 102 -10.17 0.87 -6.44
CA ARG A 102 -10.33 -0.49 -5.91
C ARG A 102 -11.79 -0.84 -5.60
N ARG A 103 -12.65 0.15 -5.34
CA ARG A 103 -14.09 -0.06 -5.15
C ARG A 103 -14.76 -0.67 -6.38
N THR A 104 -14.41 -0.21 -7.58
CA THR A 104 -15.00 -0.71 -8.82
C THR A 104 -14.33 -2.00 -9.30
N LEU A 105 -13.02 -2.12 -9.08
CA LEU A 105 -12.25 -3.30 -9.51
C LEU A 105 -12.45 -4.52 -8.59
N GLY A 106 -12.69 -4.30 -7.30
CA GLY A 106 -12.57 -5.32 -6.27
C GLY A 106 -11.12 -5.49 -5.81
N GLU A 107 -10.93 -5.68 -4.51
CA GLU A 107 -9.61 -5.65 -3.88
C GLU A 107 -8.67 -6.71 -4.47
N ALA A 108 -9.08 -7.98 -4.55
CA ALA A 108 -8.29 -9.08 -5.11
C ALA A 108 -7.70 -8.80 -6.51
N ARG A 109 -8.44 -8.11 -7.39
CA ARG A 109 -7.97 -7.81 -8.75
C ARG A 109 -6.82 -6.81 -8.78
N CYS A 110 -6.63 -6.07 -7.69
CA CYS A 110 -5.61 -5.05 -7.55
C CYS A 110 -4.32 -5.57 -6.87
N TRP A 111 -4.23 -6.86 -6.57
CA TRP A 111 -3.08 -7.49 -5.91
C TRP A 111 -2.21 -8.23 -6.94
N PRO A 112 -0.97 -7.75 -7.19
CA PRO A 112 0.00 -8.45 -8.04
C PRO A 112 0.76 -9.50 -7.23
N VAL A 113 0.05 -10.45 -6.61
CA VAL A 113 0.60 -11.42 -5.65
C VAL A 113 0.24 -12.83 -6.06
N GLU A 114 1.22 -13.73 -6.11
CA GLU A 114 1.07 -15.12 -6.56
C GLU A 114 1.74 -16.13 -5.59
N PRO A 115 1.01 -17.14 -5.08
CA PRO A 115 -0.45 -17.27 -5.12
C PRO A 115 -1.12 -16.11 -4.39
N LEU A 116 -2.34 -15.74 -4.81
CA LEU A 116 -3.09 -14.65 -4.19
C LEU A 116 -3.42 -15.02 -2.73
N ALA A 117 -2.79 -14.30 -1.81
CA ALA A 117 -3.06 -14.36 -0.38
C ALA A 117 -2.73 -13.00 0.24
N GLY A 118 -3.53 -12.57 1.22
CA GLY A 118 -3.31 -11.27 1.83
C GLY A 118 -4.40 -10.84 2.80
N ILE A 119 -4.03 -9.92 3.67
CA ILE A 119 -4.92 -9.25 4.61
C ILE A 119 -4.89 -7.75 4.36
N VAL A 120 -6.07 -7.14 4.30
CA VAL A 120 -6.25 -5.70 4.42
C VAL A 120 -6.60 -5.39 5.86
N ALA A 121 -5.72 -4.67 6.56
CA ALA A 121 -6.00 -4.11 7.88
C ALA A 121 -6.55 -2.69 7.72
N VAL A 122 -7.77 -2.46 8.17
CA VAL A 122 -8.42 -1.15 8.18
C VAL A 122 -8.38 -0.61 9.60
N ILE A 123 -7.60 0.46 9.80
CA ILE A 123 -7.37 1.08 11.10
C ILE A 123 -8.22 2.35 11.19
N ASP A 124 -9.05 2.45 12.24
CA ASP A 124 -9.83 3.67 12.50
C ASP A 124 -8.94 4.77 13.11
N LEU A 125 -8.90 5.93 12.43
CA LEU A 125 -8.14 7.10 12.86
C LEU A 125 -9.02 8.14 13.57
N SER A 126 -10.33 7.92 13.71
CA SER A 126 -11.27 8.92 14.24
C SER A 126 -11.16 9.17 15.75
N GLY A 127 -10.70 8.18 16.52
CA GLY A 127 -10.58 8.26 17.98
C GLY A 127 -9.38 9.10 18.48
N ALA A 128 -9.33 9.32 19.80
CA ALA A 128 -8.20 9.98 20.47
C ALA A 128 -7.27 9.00 21.21
N ALA A 129 -7.77 7.81 21.57
CA ALA A 129 -6.99 6.79 22.27
C ALA A 129 -5.97 6.11 21.34
N ASN A 130 -4.89 5.60 21.91
CA ASN A 130 -3.90 4.82 21.16
C ASN A 130 -4.29 3.34 20.99
N GLU A 131 -5.27 2.87 21.76
CA GLU A 131 -6.00 1.66 21.44
C GLU A 131 -7.05 1.98 20.36
N VAL A 132 -6.96 1.29 19.22
CA VAL A 132 -7.78 1.55 18.04
C VAL A 132 -8.48 0.29 17.56
N ASP A 133 -9.66 0.46 16.99
CA ASP A 133 -10.35 -0.61 16.29
C ASP A 133 -9.68 -0.89 14.94
N VAL A 134 -9.47 -2.18 14.68
CA VAL A 134 -8.90 -2.69 13.44
C VAL A 134 -9.82 -3.77 12.89
N ALA A 135 -10.17 -3.64 11.62
CA ALA A 135 -10.84 -4.68 10.85
C ALA A 135 -9.84 -5.36 9.90
N LEU A 136 -9.75 -6.67 9.98
CA LEU A 136 -8.88 -7.49 9.13
C LEU A 136 -9.75 -8.25 8.13
N HIS A 137 -9.52 -7.98 6.85
CA HIS A 137 -10.24 -8.61 5.75
C HIS A 137 -9.30 -9.48 4.93
N ASP A 138 -9.71 -10.72 4.65
CA ASP A 138 -9.03 -11.56 3.68
C ASP A 138 -9.25 -11.01 2.27
N VAL A 139 -8.17 -10.82 1.52
CA VAL A 139 -8.23 -10.25 0.17
C VAL A 139 -9.16 -11.04 -0.75
N THR A 140 -9.28 -12.35 -0.55
CA THR A 140 -10.09 -13.24 -1.39
C THR A 140 -11.58 -13.15 -1.12
N SER A 141 -11.97 -12.73 0.09
CA SER A 141 -13.37 -12.60 0.52
C SER A 141 -13.82 -11.16 0.75
N MET A 142 -12.90 -10.19 0.67
CA MET A 142 -13.20 -8.78 0.93
C MET A 142 -14.13 -8.18 -0.12
N SER A 143 -15.29 -7.69 0.31
CA SER A 143 -16.08 -6.72 -0.45
C SER A 143 -15.63 -5.30 -0.09
N VAL A 144 -15.30 -4.49 -1.11
CA VAL A 144 -14.85 -3.10 -0.89
C VAL A 144 -16.00 -2.18 -0.42
N ASP A 145 -17.25 -2.61 -0.58
CA ASP A 145 -18.42 -1.90 -0.06
C ASP A 145 -18.64 -2.12 1.46
N ALA A 146 -17.98 -3.11 2.08
CA ALA A 146 -18.17 -3.44 3.50
C ALA A 146 -17.63 -2.36 4.45
N GLU A 147 -16.68 -1.54 4.01
CA GLU A 147 -16.03 -0.51 4.82
C GLU A 147 -16.12 0.85 4.11
N ALA A 148 -17.34 1.39 3.99
CA ALA A 148 -17.49 2.81 3.69
C ALA A 148 -16.78 3.60 4.80
N ALA A 149 -15.79 4.43 4.43
CA ALA A 149 -14.99 5.13 5.42
C ALA A 149 -15.87 6.05 6.29
N HIS A 150 -16.12 5.62 7.54
CA HIS A 150 -16.77 6.42 8.58
C HIS A 150 -15.68 7.32 9.21
N GLY A 151 -15.29 8.37 8.49
CA GLY A 151 -14.18 9.24 8.90
C GLY A 151 -12.87 8.92 8.16
N ALA A 152 -11.74 9.16 8.83
CA ALA A 152 -10.41 8.87 8.28
C ALA A 152 -9.98 7.46 8.69
N GLN A 153 -9.43 6.69 7.74
CA GLN A 153 -8.96 5.33 7.96
C GLN A 153 -7.61 5.11 7.29
N LEU A 154 -6.72 4.36 7.94
CA LEU A 154 -5.50 3.87 7.33
C LEU A 154 -5.72 2.41 6.89
N TRP A 155 -5.63 2.18 5.60
CA TRP A 155 -5.76 0.85 5.00
C TRP A 155 -4.36 0.31 4.73
N VAL A 156 -4.01 -0.83 5.32
CA VAL A 156 -2.69 -1.43 5.21
C VAL A 156 -2.81 -2.81 4.59
N ARG A 157 -1.96 -3.10 3.60
CA ARG A 157 -2.04 -4.34 2.82
C ARG A 157 -0.81 -5.19 3.08
N TYR A 158 -1.07 -6.36 3.66
CA TYR A 158 -0.07 -7.36 3.98
C TYR A 158 -0.26 -8.61 3.13
N MET A 159 0.84 -9.22 2.70
CA MET A 159 0.86 -10.54 2.09
C MET A 159 1.78 -11.47 2.90
N PRO A 160 1.55 -12.79 2.89
CA PRO A 160 2.50 -13.70 3.50
C PRO A 160 3.78 -13.73 2.66
N ALA A 161 4.95 -13.86 3.28
CA ALA A 161 6.21 -13.92 2.54
C ALA A 161 6.42 -15.24 1.77
N THR A 162 5.47 -16.19 1.89
CA THR A 162 5.34 -17.38 1.04
C THR A 162 4.65 -17.10 -0.29
N SER A 163 4.04 -15.92 -0.47
CA SER A 163 3.57 -15.41 -1.75
C SER A 163 4.59 -14.44 -2.36
N LEU A 164 4.64 -14.41 -3.69
CA LEU A 164 5.52 -13.55 -4.47
C LEU A 164 4.77 -12.31 -4.97
N PHE A 165 5.32 -11.12 -4.73
CA PHE A 165 4.91 -9.89 -5.39
C PHE A 165 5.48 -9.83 -6.81
N VAL A 166 4.61 -9.93 -7.81
CA VAL A 166 4.98 -9.95 -9.23
C VAL A 166 5.19 -8.52 -9.72
N ARG A 167 6.45 -8.13 -9.94
CA ARG A 167 6.82 -6.79 -10.41
C ARG A 167 6.61 -6.56 -11.91
N ALA A 168 6.34 -7.60 -12.70
CA ALA A 168 6.19 -7.47 -14.15
C ALA A 168 5.04 -6.50 -14.49
N PRO A 169 5.28 -5.35 -15.17
CA PRO A 169 4.22 -4.36 -15.46
C PRO A 169 3.05 -4.92 -16.27
N THR A 170 3.27 -6.04 -16.96
CA THR A 170 2.27 -6.80 -17.71
C THR A 170 1.35 -7.65 -16.82
N HIS A 171 1.56 -7.72 -15.51
CA HIS A 171 0.64 -8.42 -14.62
C HIS A 171 -0.77 -7.76 -14.66
N PRO A 172 -1.87 -8.53 -14.70
CA PRO A 172 -3.23 -7.98 -14.82
C PRO A 172 -3.57 -6.92 -13.77
N ALA A 173 -3.14 -7.10 -12.52
CA ALA A 173 -3.37 -6.13 -11.44
C ALA A 173 -2.72 -4.76 -11.71
N HIS A 174 -1.47 -4.74 -12.21
CA HIS A 174 -0.79 -3.50 -12.56
C HIS A 174 -1.52 -2.79 -13.70
N ARG A 175 -1.93 -3.52 -14.74
CA ARG A 175 -2.70 -2.93 -15.85
C ARG A 175 -4.06 -2.40 -15.42
N ALA A 176 -4.77 -3.14 -14.57
CA ALA A 176 -6.06 -2.73 -14.05
C ALA A 176 -5.90 -1.43 -13.26
N MET A 177 -4.95 -1.38 -12.34
CA MET A 177 -4.69 -0.19 -11.53
C MET A 177 -4.20 1.00 -12.36
N ALA A 178 -3.27 0.81 -13.31
CA ALA A 178 -2.76 1.89 -14.14
C ALA A 178 -3.84 2.56 -15.00
N ARG A 179 -4.91 1.84 -15.36
CA ARG A 179 -6.08 2.42 -16.07
C ARG A 179 -6.92 3.33 -15.19
N HIS A 180 -6.97 3.07 -13.88
CA HIS A 180 -7.77 3.86 -12.95
C HIS A 180 -6.96 4.97 -12.26
N ASP A 181 -5.73 4.68 -11.87
CA ASP A 181 -4.81 5.58 -11.17
C ASP A 181 -3.45 5.60 -11.87
N PRO A 182 -3.32 6.31 -13.02
CA PRO A 182 -2.11 6.30 -13.84
C PRO A 182 -0.88 6.92 -13.16
N LEU A 183 -1.10 7.64 -12.05
CA LEU A 183 -0.02 8.25 -11.25
C LEU A 183 0.65 7.26 -10.29
N ILE A 184 0.16 6.02 -10.19
CA ILE A 184 0.71 5.02 -9.28
C ILE A 184 1.51 3.97 -10.05
N ASN A 185 2.81 3.87 -9.74
CA ASN A 185 3.65 2.77 -10.22
C ASN A 185 3.73 1.65 -9.17
N TYR A 186 2.74 0.74 -9.16
CA TYR A 186 2.74 -0.39 -8.23
C TYR A 186 3.93 -1.35 -8.43
N ALA A 187 4.38 -1.56 -9.66
CA ALA A 187 5.50 -2.45 -9.97
C ALA A 187 6.82 -1.99 -9.34
N GLY A 188 7.03 -0.68 -9.24
CA GLY A 188 8.21 -0.06 -8.65
C GLY A 188 8.07 0.34 -7.18
N ARG A 189 6.99 -0.04 -6.48
CA ARG A 189 6.83 0.31 -5.06
C ARG A 189 7.81 -0.47 -4.18
N PRO A 190 8.33 0.14 -3.10
CA PRO A 190 9.06 -0.58 -2.09
C PRO A 190 8.16 -1.62 -1.40
N LEU A 191 8.77 -2.74 -1.04
CA LEU A 191 8.18 -3.76 -0.16
C LEU A 191 8.93 -3.73 1.16
N TRP A 192 8.25 -4.08 2.25
CA TRP A 192 8.86 -4.13 3.58
C TRP A 192 8.62 -5.50 4.19
N LEU A 193 9.69 -6.22 4.54
CA LEU A 193 9.60 -7.44 5.32
C LEU A 193 9.44 -7.05 6.79
N VAL A 194 8.19 -6.98 7.26
CA VAL A 194 7.87 -6.47 8.59
C VAL A 194 7.99 -7.53 9.68
N ARG A 195 8.03 -8.82 9.30
CA ARG A 195 8.30 -9.95 10.20
C ARG A 195 8.77 -11.19 9.44
N GLY A 196 9.59 -12.01 10.09
CA GLY A 196 9.95 -13.35 9.63
C GLY A 196 10.95 -13.32 8.47
N GLU A 197 10.79 -14.25 7.53
CA GLU A 197 11.75 -14.50 6.45
C GLU A 197 11.11 -14.43 5.06
N ASN A 198 11.87 -14.00 4.06
CA ASN A 198 11.45 -14.04 2.67
C ASN A 198 11.45 -15.47 2.10
N ARG A 199 10.30 -16.13 2.07
CA ARG A 199 10.18 -17.54 1.63
C ARG A 199 9.94 -17.70 0.12
N ALA A 200 9.38 -16.70 -0.54
CA ALA A 200 9.05 -16.73 -1.96
C ALA A 200 10.08 -16.03 -2.86
N GLY A 201 11.12 -15.43 -2.29
CA GLY A 201 12.12 -14.68 -3.07
C GLY A 201 11.62 -13.31 -3.55
N ASN A 202 10.80 -12.64 -2.73
CA ASN A 202 10.39 -11.25 -2.97
C ASN A 202 11.59 -10.31 -3.11
N ASP A 203 11.50 -9.38 -4.04
CA ASP A 203 12.50 -8.32 -4.23
C ASP A 203 12.18 -7.13 -3.31
N PHE A 204 12.97 -6.96 -2.25
CA PHE A 204 12.87 -5.85 -1.29
C PHE A 204 13.78 -4.66 -1.60
N VAL A 205 14.51 -4.70 -2.73
CA VAL A 205 15.45 -3.63 -3.12
C VAL A 205 14.76 -2.62 -4.04
N THR A 206 13.97 -3.11 -5.01
CA THR A 206 13.25 -2.22 -5.93
C THR A 206 12.33 -1.27 -5.17
N GLY A 207 12.40 0.01 -5.52
CA GLY A 207 11.64 1.10 -4.88
C GLY A 207 12.41 1.85 -3.81
N PHE A 208 13.55 1.32 -3.35
CA PHE A 208 14.52 1.99 -2.47
C PHE A 208 15.71 2.56 -3.24
N ASP A 209 16.09 1.89 -4.32
CA ASP A 209 17.12 2.37 -5.24
C ASP A 209 16.46 3.22 -6.32
N VAL A 210 16.62 4.53 -6.22
CA VAL A 210 16.30 5.44 -7.33
C VAL A 210 17.38 5.20 -8.36
N ALA A 211 17.14 4.29 -9.31
CA ALA A 211 18.03 4.15 -10.45
C ALA A 211 18.27 5.56 -11.01
N ALA A 212 19.53 5.98 -11.01
CA ALA A 212 19.90 7.32 -11.49
C ALA A 212 19.26 7.50 -12.87
N PRO A 213 18.61 8.66 -13.14
CA PRO A 213 18.03 8.90 -14.44
C PRO A 213 19.12 8.70 -15.49
N ASN A 214 18.98 7.65 -16.30
CA ASN A 214 19.80 7.53 -17.48
C ASN A 214 19.23 8.55 -18.48
N TRP A 215 20.11 9.41 -19.00
CA TRP A 215 19.78 10.04 -20.27
C TRP A 215 19.48 8.89 -21.24
N SER A 216 18.37 8.98 -21.97
CA SER A 216 18.16 8.10 -23.12
C SER A 216 19.49 8.03 -23.85
N PRO A 217 20.05 6.84 -24.12
CA PRO A 217 21.20 6.79 -24.99
C PRO A 217 20.77 7.54 -26.25
N SER A 218 21.56 8.53 -26.63
CA SER A 218 21.37 9.26 -27.85
C SER A 218 21.54 8.24 -28.97
N ASN A 219 20.47 7.50 -29.30
CA ASN A 219 20.30 6.89 -30.60
C ASN A 219 20.01 8.05 -31.56
N VAL A 220 21.00 8.91 -31.72
CA VAL A 220 21.28 9.47 -33.04
C VAL A 220 21.86 8.27 -33.78
N ASP A 221 21.10 7.78 -34.74
CA ASP A 221 21.56 6.79 -35.70
C ASP A 221 22.95 7.17 -36.23
N ASP A 222 23.98 6.45 -35.77
CA ASP A 222 25.32 6.42 -36.39
C ASP A 222 25.27 5.84 -37.83
N ALA A 223 24.07 5.53 -38.34
CA ALA A 223 23.81 5.12 -39.71
C ALA A 223 23.64 6.30 -40.69
N LEU A 224 23.52 7.56 -40.22
CA LEU A 224 23.34 8.73 -41.11
C LEU A 224 24.60 9.57 -41.37
N VAL A 225 25.77 9.19 -40.84
CA VAL A 225 27.05 9.90 -41.06
C VAL A 225 27.95 9.20 -42.09
N ARG A 226 27.51 8.08 -42.69
CA ARG A 226 28.31 7.30 -43.66
C ARG A 226 27.92 7.42 -45.14
N GLU A 227 26.98 8.29 -45.50
CA GLU A 227 26.68 8.54 -46.93
C GLU A 227 27.29 9.84 -47.49
N ASP A 228 27.80 10.75 -46.65
CA ASP A 228 28.23 12.09 -47.12
C ASP A 228 29.75 12.25 -47.35
N VAL A 229 30.52 11.15 -47.28
CA VAL A 229 31.97 11.12 -47.58
C VAL A 229 32.27 10.38 -48.90
N ALA A 230 31.26 9.83 -49.58
CA ALA A 230 31.43 9.15 -50.87
C ALA A 230 31.16 10.06 -52.09
N ASN A 231 30.88 11.35 -51.90
CA ASN A 231 30.53 12.28 -52.98
C ASN A 231 31.28 13.63 -52.90
N ARG A 232 32.58 13.59 -52.59
CA ARG A 232 33.51 14.71 -52.81
C ARG A 232 34.80 14.23 -53.46
#